data_AF-A0A538F4H8-F1
#
_entry.id   AF-A0A538F4H8-F1
#
_cell.length_a   1.000
_cell.length_b   1.000
_cell.length_c   1.000
_cell.angle_alpha   90.00
_cell.angle_beta   90.00
_cell.angle_gamma   90.00
#
_symmetry.space_group_name_H-M   'P 1'
#
loop_
_entity.id
_entity.type
_entity.pdbx_description
1 polymer ?
#
loop_
_entity_poly.entity_id
_entity_poly.type
_entity_poly.pdbx_seq_one_letter_code
_entity_poly.pdbx_strand_id
1 'polypeptide(L)'
;MSRARSWLQEERRKTLGDWVAVCLRCGFAQRYFEEFEAELPAECPQCGGELRSQCPSCGARFSSAFAVECEACGGELRPPEQFGVRIRKS
;
A
#
# COMPACT_ATOMS: atom_id res chain seq x y z
N MET A 1 17.91 -1.70 -14.33
CA MET A 1 17.83 -2.48 -13.07
C MET A 1 18.17 -3.92 -13.37
N SER A 2 19.03 -4.58 -12.57
CA SER A 2 19.51 -5.93 -12.86
C SER A 2 18.47 -7.00 -12.47
N ARG A 3 18.41 -8.10 -13.25
CA ARG A 3 17.52 -9.26 -13.04
C ARG A 3 17.57 -9.84 -11.62
N ALA A 4 18.75 -9.83 -10.99
CA ALA A 4 18.94 -10.32 -9.62
C ALA A 4 18.21 -9.46 -8.56
N ARG A 5 18.03 -8.16 -8.82
CA ARG A 5 17.29 -7.25 -7.95
C ARG A 5 15.78 -7.46 -8.04
N SER A 6 15.24 -7.86 -9.20
CA SER A 6 13.79 -8.16 -9.33
C SER A 6 13.45 -9.45 -8.60
N TRP A 7 14.25 -10.50 -8.78
CA TRP A 7 13.98 -11.81 -8.19
C TRP A 7 13.98 -11.79 -6.65
N LEU A 8 14.92 -11.06 -6.03
CA LEU A 8 14.94 -10.88 -4.57
C LEU A 8 13.75 -10.06 -4.04
N GLN A 9 13.21 -9.13 -4.84
CA GLN A 9 11.99 -8.41 -4.49
C GLN A 9 10.76 -9.32 -4.61
N GLU A 10 10.70 -10.14 -5.66
CA GLU A 10 9.63 -11.11 -5.89
C GLU A 10 9.59 -12.19 -4.78
N GLU A 11 10.74 -12.70 -4.31
CA GLU A 11 10.76 -13.66 -3.21
C GLU A 11 10.48 -13.06 -1.82
N ARG A 12 10.90 -11.81 -1.57
CA ARG A 12 10.55 -11.12 -0.32
C ARG A 12 9.05 -10.86 -0.20
N ARG A 13 8.39 -10.59 -1.34
CA ARG A 13 6.93 -10.44 -1.39
C ARG A 13 6.25 -11.71 -0.87
N LYS A 14 6.65 -12.89 -1.36
CA LYS A 14 6.11 -14.19 -0.92
C LYS A 14 6.30 -14.54 0.57
N THR A 15 7.25 -13.91 1.27
CA THR A 15 7.62 -14.33 2.65
C THR A 15 7.21 -13.32 3.74
N LEU A 16 6.99 -12.04 3.42
CA LEU A 16 6.83 -10.95 4.41
C LEU A 16 5.50 -10.17 4.32
N GLY A 17 4.57 -10.63 3.48
CA GLY A 17 3.38 -9.87 3.09
C GLY A 17 3.68 -9.00 1.88
N ASP A 18 3.02 -9.33 0.77
CA ASP A 18 3.25 -8.78 -0.57
C ASP A 18 2.74 -7.35 -0.72
N TRP A 19 1.71 -7.00 0.06
CA TRP A 19 0.88 -5.82 -0.16
C TRP A 19 0.66 -5.03 1.13
N VAL A 20 0.24 -3.78 0.98
CA VAL A 20 -0.01 -2.86 2.10
C VAL A 20 -1.38 -2.21 1.98
N ALA A 21 -2.11 -2.18 3.08
CA ALA A 21 -3.29 -1.34 3.27
C ALA A 21 -2.91 -0.10 4.08
N VAL A 22 -3.38 1.08 3.67
CA VAL A 22 -3.02 2.36 4.30
C VAL A 22 -4.27 3.15 4.70
N CYS A 23 -4.26 3.71 5.90
CA CYS A 23 -5.30 4.62 6.35
C CYS A 23 -5.07 6.00 5.75
N LEU A 24 -6.11 6.54 5.11
CA LEU A 24 -6.05 7.86 4.46
C LEU A 24 -6.07 9.02 5.45
N ARG A 25 -6.41 8.75 6.72
CA ARG A 25 -6.56 9.76 7.76
C ARG A 25 -5.36 9.83 8.69
N CYS A 26 -4.93 8.69 9.23
CA CYS A 26 -3.86 8.66 10.24
C CYS A 26 -2.54 8.05 9.76
N GLY A 27 -2.47 7.52 8.53
CA GLY A 27 -1.27 6.88 8.01
C GLY A 27 -0.96 5.50 8.58
N PHE A 28 -1.86 4.91 9.40
CA PHE A 28 -1.74 3.51 9.81
C PHE A 28 -1.53 2.62 8.57
N ALA A 29 -0.59 1.68 8.65
CA ALA A 29 -0.27 0.77 7.55
C ALA A 29 -0.21 -0.67 8.05
N GLN A 30 -0.86 -1.57 7.31
CA GLN A 30 -0.86 -3.00 7.58
C GLN A 30 -0.37 -3.76 6.35
N ARG A 31 0.59 -4.66 6.54
CA ARG A 31 0.98 -5.62 5.51
C ARG A 31 0.01 -6.80 5.50
N TYR A 32 -0.26 -7.34 4.32
CA TYR A 32 -1.10 -8.52 4.14
C TYR A 32 -0.61 -9.35 2.94
N PHE A 33 -1.00 -10.63 2.93
CA PHE A 33 -0.85 -11.51 1.78
C PHE A 33 -2.12 -11.49 0.93
N GLU A 34 -2.00 -11.73 -0.37
CA GLU A 34 -3.13 -11.67 -1.30
C GLU A 34 -4.31 -12.54 -0.87
N GLU A 35 -4.05 -13.75 -0.32
CA GLU A 35 -5.10 -14.65 0.15
C GLU A 35 -5.93 -14.11 1.33
N PHE A 36 -5.40 -13.17 2.12
CA PHE A 36 -6.07 -12.59 3.28
C PHE A 36 -6.63 -11.18 3.00
N GLU A 37 -6.63 -10.73 1.76
CA GLU A 37 -7.13 -9.40 1.39
C GLU A 37 -8.59 -9.19 1.81
N ALA A 38 -9.43 -10.22 1.67
CA ALA A 38 -10.85 -10.17 2.02
C ALA A 38 -11.09 -10.04 3.54
N GLU A 39 -10.07 -10.31 4.36
CA GLU A 39 -10.13 -10.19 5.82
C GLU A 39 -9.70 -8.81 6.32
N LEU A 40 -9.23 -7.92 5.43
CA LEU A 40 -8.84 -6.57 5.81
C LEU A 40 -10.04 -5.77 6.33
N PRO A 41 -9.88 -5.04 7.44
CA PRO A 41 -10.96 -4.18 7.91
C PRO A 41 -11.15 -3.02 6.93
N ALA A 42 -12.41 -2.67 6.64
CA ALA A 42 -12.72 -1.49 5.81
C ALA A 42 -12.33 -0.18 6.51
N GLU A 43 -12.36 -0.17 7.84
CA GLU A 43 -12.03 0.97 8.69
C GLU A 43 -10.73 0.74 9.45
N CYS A 44 -9.96 1.81 9.61
CA CYS A 44 -8.71 1.81 10.34
C CYS A 44 -8.95 1.51 11.83
N PRO A 45 -8.30 0.48 12.40
CA PRO A 45 -8.50 0.10 13.80
C PRO A 45 -8.00 1.16 14.79
N GLN A 46 -7.19 2.14 14.34
CA GLN A 46 -6.63 3.19 15.19
C GLN A 46 -7.47 4.47 15.21
N CYS A 47 -8.19 4.81 14.14
CA CYS A 47 -8.88 6.10 14.04
C CYS A 47 -10.25 6.07 13.34
N GLY A 48 -10.76 4.89 12.94
CA GLY A 48 -12.02 4.72 12.21
C GLY A 48 -12.04 5.34 10.82
N GLY A 49 -10.89 5.76 10.27
CA GLY A 49 -10.81 6.32 8.92
C GLY A 49 -10.75 5.21 7.86
N GLU A 50 -11.01 5.53 6.60
CA GLU A 50 -10.93 4.55 5.51
C GLU A 50 -9.54 3.89 5.45
N LEU A 51 -9.53 2.55 5.44
CA LEU A 51 -8.35 1.75 5.16
C LEU A 51 -8.39 1.30 3.70
N ARG A 52 -7.42 1.74 2.89
CA ARG A 52 -7.38 1.45 1.46
C ARG A 52 -6.27 0.46 1.14
N SER A 53 -6.63 -0.63 0.47
CA SER A 53 -5.71 -1.70 0.05
C SER A 53 -5.47 -1.73 -1.46
N GLN A 54 -6.35 -1.08 -2.24
CA GLN A 54 -6.37 -1.12 -3.70
C GLN A 54 -6.54 0.28 -4.31
N CYS A 55 -6.03 0.44 -5.53
CA CYS A 55 -6.22 1.63 -6.33
C CYS A 55 -7.71 1.79 -6.71
N PRO A 56 -8.34 2.95 -6.43
CA PRO A 56 -9.75 3.16 -6.77
C PRO A 56 -9.99 3.21 -8.29
N SER A 57 -8.94 3.46 -9.09
CA SER A 57 -9.05 3.57 -10.55
C SER A 57 -8.88 2.25 -11.29
N CYS A 58 -8.07 1.31 -10.77
CA CYS A 58 -7.74 0.07 -11.49
C CYS A 58 -7.68 -1.20 -10.64
N GLY A 59 -7.92 -1.12 -9.32
CA GLY A 59 -7.89 -2.27 -8.41
C GLY A 59 -6.49 -2.77 -8.05
N ALA A 60 -5.41 -2.18 -8.60
CA ALA A 60 -4.05 -2.62 -8.28
C ALA A 60 -3.70 -2.41 -6.79
N ARG A 61 -3.03 -3.40 -6.19
CA ARG A 61 -2.60 -3.40 -4.79
C ARG A 61 -1.34 -2.57 -4.55
N PHE A 62 -1.13 -2.13 -3.32
CA PHE A 62 0.00 -1.27 -2.99
C PHE A 62 1.22 -2.08 -2.56
N SER A 63 2.33 -1.93 -3.27
CA SER A 63 3.62 -2.54 -2.93
C SER A 63 4.33 -1.83 -1.77
N SER A 64 3.87 -0.63 -1.39
CA SER A 64 4.51 0.22 -0.39
C SER A 64 3.51 1.04 0.42
N ALA A 65 3.77 1.13 1.73
CA ALA A 65 3.05 2.01 2.65
C ALA A 65 3.24 3.50 2.34
N PHE A 66 4.17 3.86 1.46
CA PHE A 66 4.47 5.23 1.04
C PHE A 66 3.91 5.55 -0.37
N ALA A 67 3.18 4.63 -0.99
CA ALA A 67 2.57 4.88 -2.29
C ALA A 67 1.56 6.05 -2.19
N VAL A 68 1.70 7.01 -3.11
CA VAL A 68 0.78 8.16 -3.31
C VAL A 68 0.20 8.14 -4.71
N GLU A 69 0.87 7.45 -5.63
CA GLU A 69 0.48 7.21 -7.02
C GLU A 69 0.50 5.71 -7.28
N CYS A 70 -0.45 5.22 -8.09
CA CYS A 70 -0.57 3.83 -8.46
C CYS A 70 0.56 3.43 -9.42
N GLU A 71 1.34 2.40 -9.07
CA GLU A 71 2.43 1.91 -9.92
C GLU A 71 1.95 1.25 -11.22
N ALA A 72 0.67 0.87 -11.31
CA ALA A 72 0.08 0.25 -12.49
C ALA A 72 -0.53 1.25 -13.48
N CYS A 73 -1.31 2.23 -12.98
CA CYS A 73 -2.06 3.15 -13.83
C CYS A 73 -1.70 4.64 -13.69
N GLY A 74 -0.82 5.00 -12.74
CA GLY A 74 -0.47 6.40 -12.46
C GLY A 74 -1.58 7.20 -11.75
N GLY A 75 -2.69 6.58 -11.36
CA GLY A 75 -3.78 7.25 -10.63
C GLY A 75 -3.38 7.62 -9.20
N GLU A 76 -3.91 8.73 -8.70
CA GLU A 76 -3.70 9.15 -7.30
C GLU A 76 -4.32 8.13 -6.33
N LEU A 77 -3.51 7.67 -5.37
CA LEU A 77 -3.97 6.73 -4.33
C LEU A 77 -4.45 7.45 -3.08
N ARG A 78 -3.75 8.54 -2.74
CA ARG A 78 -4.00 9.41 -1.58
C ARG A 78 -3.15 10.70 -1.71
N PRO A 79 -3.48 11.75 -0.93
CA PRO A 79 -2.67 12.96 -0.89
C PRO A 79 -1.19 12.67 -0.59
N PRO A 80 -0.24 13.42 -1.19
CA PRO A 80 1.20 13.24 -0.99
C PRO A 80 1.70 13.81 0.35
N GLU A 81 0.80 14.23 1.23
CA GLU A 81 1.09 14.80 2.54
C GLU A 81 0.25 14.10 3.61
N GLN A 82 0.88 13.85 4.76
CA GLN A 82 0.23 13.27 5.93
C GLN A 82 0.67 14.08 7.15
N PHE A 83 -0.29 14.63 7.90
CA PHE A 83 -0.03 15.50 9.05
C PHE A 83 0.91 16.69 8.75
N GLY A 84 0.79 17.30 7.56
CA GLY A 84 1.62 18.42 7.13
C GLY A 84 3.05 18.05 6.73
N VAL A 85 3.36 16.75 6.64
CA VAL A 85 4.66 16.25 6.18
C VAL A 85 4.50 15.53 4.86
N ARG A 86 5.37 15.84 3.89
CA ARG A 86 5.39 15.16 2.60
C ARG A 86 5.82 13.71 2.74
N ILE A 87 5.02 12.81 2.19
CA ILE A 87 5.35 11.38 2.07
C ILE A 87 6.48 11.23 1.06
N ARG A 88 7.64 10.74 1.51
CA ARG A 88 8.80 10.49 0.64
C ARG A 88 8.84 9.01 0.25
N LYS A 89 8.99 8.74 -1.05
CA LYS A 89 9.19 7.37 -1.55
C LYS A 89 10.55 6.86 -1.05
N SER A 90 10.55 5.71 -0.37
CA SER A 90 11.75 5.01 0.14
C SER A 90 12.40 4.14 -0.92
#